data_AF-A0A086ZTA2-F1
#
_entry.id   AF-A0A086ZTA2-F1
#
_cell.length_a   1.000
_cell.length_b   1.000
_cell.length_c   1.000
_cell.angle_alpha   90.00
_cell.angle_beta   90.00
_cell.angle_gamma   90.00
#
_symmetry.space_group_name_H-M   'P 1'
#
loop_
_entity.id
_entity.type
_entity.pdbx_description
1 polymer ?
#
loop_
_entity_poly.entity_id
_entity_poly.type
_entity_poly.pdbx_seq_one_letter_code
_entity_poly.pdbx_strand_id
1 'polypeptide(L)'
;MTDKVTSYHQARLIVEKLEHGMPTSPEGGEDNEYYAVPMAPDFVQDDDCAWFVNKKTGKAERLFSAPFAPAGPGNMYYRDFKDVRDTEGE
;
A
#
# COMPACT_ATOMS: atom_id res chain seq x y z
N MET A 1 11.00 2.80 17.89
CA MET A 1 9.91 3.60 17.32
C MET A 1 9.97 3.31 15.84
N THR A 2 9.00 2.58 15.27
CA THR A 2 8.89 2.57 13.80
C THR A 2 8.35 3.92 13.40
N ASP A 3 9.11 4.61 12.54
CA ASP A 3 8.85 5.98 12.15
C ASP A 3 7.49 6.09 11.45
N LYS A 4 6.77 7.17 11.77
CA LYS A 4 5.55 7.55 11.07
C LYS A 4 5.83 7.62 9.57
N VAL A 5 5.04 6.95 8.75
CA VAL A 5 5.16 7.01 7.28
C VAL A 5 4.44 8.26 6.83
N THR A 6 5.20 9.22 6.32
CA THR A 6 4.71 10.57 6.02
C THR A 6 4.49 10.82 4.54
N SER A 7 5.03 9.97 3.67
CA SER A 7 4.87 10.07 2.21
C SER A 7 4.54 8.71 1.59
N TYR A 8 3.92 8.74 0.41
CA TYR A 8 3.68 7.54 -0.38
C TYR A 8 5.01 6.89 -0.84
N HIS A 9 6.04 7.68 -1.14
CA HIS A 9 7.40 7.18 -1.42
C HIS A 9 7.92 6.24 -0.33
N GLN A 10 7.82 6.66 0.94
CA GLN A 10 8.24 5.84 2.08
C GLN A 10 7.43 4.54 2.16
N ALA A 11 6.12 4.59 1.88
CA ALA A 11 5.28 3.40 1.85
C ALA A 11 5.70 2.41 0.76
N ARG A 12 6.01 2.91 -0.44
CA ARG A 12 6.55 2.11 -1.55
C ARG A 12 7.84 1.41 -1.14
N LEU A 13 8.83 2.13 -0.63
CA LEU A 13 10.12 1.56 -0.20
C LEU A 13 9.96 0.46 0.88
N ILE A 14 8.98 0.60 1.78
CA ILE A 14 8.68 -0.44 2.78
C ILE A 14 8.21 -1.72 2.11
N VAL A 15 7.27 -1.61 1.16
CA VAL A 15 6.72 -2.77 0.44
C VAL A 15 7.77 -3.40 -0.47
N GLU A 16 8.53 -2.60 -1.22
CA GLU A 16 9.62 -3.10 -2.08
C GLU A 16 10.66 -3.89 -1.26
N LYS A 17 10.99 -3.43 -0.05
CA LYS A 17 11.90 -4.16 0.84
C LYS A 17 11.32 -5.50 1.32
N LEU A 18 10.02 -5.58 1.54
CA LEU A 18 9.34 -6.83 1.95
C LEU A 18 9.22 -7.80 0.78
N GLU A 19 8.94 -7.27 -0.41
CA GLU A 19 8.81 -8.01 -1.67
C GLU A 19 10.17 -8.22 -2.36
N HIS A 20 11.24 -8.37 -1.58
CA HIS A 20 12.56 -8.74 -2.08
C HIS A 20 13.12 -7.85 -3.21
N GLY A 21 12.72 -6.58 -3.26
CA GLY A 21 13.11 -5.59 -4.26
C GLY A 21 12.19 -5.52 -5.48
N MET A 22 11.05 -6.21 -5.49
CA MET A 22 10.07 -6.08 -6.57
C MET A 22 9.48 -4.66 -6.58
N PRO A 23 9.50 -3.95 -7.73
CA PRO A 23 9.02 -2.58 -7.81
C PRO A 23 7.53 -2.44 -7.50
N THR A 24 7.17 -1.35 -6.85
CA THR A 24 5.77 -0.94 -6.62
C THR A 24 5.32 0.11 -7.64
N SER A 25 4.02 0.24 -7.84
CA SER A 25 3.43 1.26 -8.70
C SER A 25 3.72 2.67 -8.17
N PRO A 26 4.09 3.64 -9.05
CA PRO A 26 4.21 5.05 -8.66
C PRO A 26 2.86 5.68 -8.29
N GLU A 27 1.76 5.02 -8.60
CA GLU A 27 0.39 5.44 -8.29
C GLU A 27 -0.25 4.43 -7.32
N GLY A 28 -1.02 4.95 -6.36
CA GLY A 28 -1.73 4.15 -5.37
C GLY A 28 -2.86 4.93 -4.72
N GLY A 29 -3.23 4.53 -3.51
CA GLY A 29 -4.30 5.17 -2.75
C GLY A 29 -3.84 5.61 -1.36
N GLU A 30 -4.52 6.60 -0.78
CA GLU A 30 -4.31 6.98 0.61
C GLU A 30 -5.60 7.37 1.34
N ASP A 31 -5.66 7.08 2.63
CA ASP A 31 -6.64 7.63 3.54
C ASP A 31 -5.96 8.18 4.81
N ASN A 32 -6.71 8.45 5.87
CA ASN A 32 -6.15 9.00 7.12
C ASN A 32 -5.20 8.04 7.87
N GLU A 33 -5.22 6.74 7.55
CA GLU A 33 -4.55 5.70 8.30
C GLU A 33 -3.58 4.87 7.47
N TYR A 34 -3.85 4.68 6.18
CA TYR A 34 -3.12 3.76 5.31
C TYR A 34 -2.73 4.39 3.98
N TYR A 35 -1.61 3.92 3.44
CA TYR A 35 -1.32 3.96 2.01
C TYR A 35 -1.65 2.59 1.41
N ALA A 36 -2.39 2.55 0.32
CA ALA A 36 -2.58 1.37 -0.53
C ALA A 36 -1.50 1.39 -1.62
N VAL A 37 -0.66 0.36 -1.64
CA VAL A 37 0.56 0.29 -2.46
C VAL A 37 0.46 -0.91 -3.41
N PRO A 38 -0.05 -0.74 -4.64
CA PRO A 38 -0.05 -1.85 -5.59
C PRO A 38 1.37 -2.14 -6.09
N MET A 39 1.62 -3.39 -6.45
CA MET A 39 2.84 -3.76 -7.19
C MET A 39 2.86 -3.07 -8.56
N ALA A 40 4.05 -2.86 -9.13
CA ALA A 40 4.15 -2.33 -10.48
C ALA A 40 3.43 -3.26 -11.47
N PRO A 41 2.73 -2.76 -12.51
CA PRO A 41 1.88 -3.57 -13.38
C PRO A 41 2.55 -4.81 -13.97
N ASP A 42 3.84 -4.70 -14.30
CA ASP A 42 4.63 -5.80 -14.88
C ASP A 42 4.93 -6.93 -13.87
N PHE A 43 4.77 -6.67 -12.57
CA PHE A 43 5.07 -7.59 -11.46
C PHE A 43 3.81 -8.07 -10.71
N VAL A 44 2.62 -7.59 -11.08
CA VAL A 44 1.34 -8.00 -10.44
C VAL A 44 1.09 -9.50 -10.57
N GLN A 45 1.64 -10.16 -11.59
CA GLN A 45 1.51 -11.62 -11.74
C GLN A 45 2.37 -12.40 -10.74
N ASP A 46 3.45 -11.80 -10.24
CA ASP A 46 4.36 -12.40 -9.26
C ASP A 46 3.84 -12.18 -7.83
N ASP A 47 3.16 -11.07 -7.57
CA ASP A 47 2.37 -10.83 -6.36
C ASP A 47 1.17 -9.92 -6.64
N ASP A 48 -0.03 -10.49 -6.64
CA ASP A 48 -1.30 -9.77 -6.84
C ASP A 48 -1.90 -9.26 -5.51
N CYS A 49 -1.15 -9.40 -4.40
CA CYS A 49 -1.65 -9.01 -3.10
C CYS A 49 -1.81 -7.48 -2.97
N ALA A 50 -2.89 -7.08 -2.31
CA ALA A 50 -3.11 -5.70 -1.94
C ALA A 50 -2.30 -5.36 -0.67
N TRP A 51 -1.23 -4.60 -0.86
CA TRP A 51 -0.38 -4.12 0.22
C TRP A 51 -0.91 -2.81 0.80
N PHE A 52 -1.02 -2.76 2.13
CA PHE A 52 -1.44 -1.56 2.86
C PHE A 52 -0.43 -1.21 3.94
N VAL A 53 0.08 0.02 3.91
CA VAL A 53 1.07 0.51 4.88
C VAL A 53 0.40 1.45 5.86
N ASN A 54 0.39 1.06 7.14
CA ASN A 54 -0.16 1.91 8.20
C ASN A 54 0.74 3.14 8.43
N LYS A 55 0.16 4.33 8.26
CA LYS A 55 0.87 5.61 8.37
C LYS A 55 1.43 5.87 9.77
N LYS A 56 0.77 5.36 10.82
CA LYS A 56 1.18 5.58 12.22
C LYS A 56 2.28 4.63 12.66
N THR A 57 2.25 3.38 12.20
CA THR A 57 3.14 2.33 12.70
C THR A 57 4.22 1.89 11.71
N GLY A 58 4.09 2.27 10.44
CA GLY A 58 4.96 1.82 9.35
C GLY A 58 4.84 0.33 9.00
N LYS A 59 3.86 -0.37 9.58
CA LYS A 59 3.62 -1.77 9.30
C LYS A 59 2.92 -1.91 7.96
N ALA A 60 3.51 -2.71 7.05
CA ALA A 60 2.83 -3.17 5.85
C ALA A 60 2.04 -4.45 6.14
N GLU A 61 0.81 -4.52 5.65
CA GLU A 61 -0.14 -5.61 5.89
C GLU A 61 -0.79 -6.03 4.57
N ARG A 62 -0.92 -7.34 4.35
CA ARG A 62 -1.75 -7.91 3.27
C ARG A 62 -3.17 -7.99 3.78
N LEU A 63 -4.02 -7.07 3.33
CA LEU A 63 -5.44 -7.00 3.72
C LEU A 63 -6.30 -7.30 2.50
N PHE A 64 -7.53 -7.77 2.72
CA PHE A 64 -8.44 -8.05 1.62
C PHE A 64 -8.92 -6.75 0.98
N SER A 65 -9.05 -6.71 -0.35
CA SER A 65 -9.64 -5.59 -1.10
C SER A 65 -10.80 -6.06 -1.98
N ALA A 66 -11.56 -7.05 -1.51
CA ALA A 66 -12.63 -7.68 -2.29
C ALA A 66 -14.04 -7.40 -1.70
N PRO A 67 -15.06 -7.18 -2.57
CA PRO A 67 -16.44 -6.98 -2.11
C PRO A 67 -17.01 -8.19 -1.38
N PHE A 68 -16.53 -9.40 -1.71
CA PHE A 68 -17.01 -10.66 -1.14
C PHE A 68 -16.32 -11.06 0.17
N ALA A 69 -15.28 -10.33 0.59
CA ALA A 69 -14.63 -10.59 1.88
C ALA A 69 -15.50 -10.03 3.03
N PRO A 70 -15.50 -10.66 4.23
CA PRO A 70 -16.25 -10.16 5.37
C PRO A 70 -15.94 -8.70 5.67
N ALA A 71 -16.97 -7.90 5.95
CA ALA A 71 -16.78 -6.52 6.39
C ALA A 71 -16.05 -6.50 7.74
N GLY A 72 -14.97 -5.73 7.83
CA GLY A 72 -14.15 -5.64 9.04
C GLY A 72 -12.82 -4.96 8.76
N PRO A 73 -11.99 -4.72 9.80
CA PRO A 73 -10.73 -4.00 9.67
C PRO A 73 -9.70 -4.69 8.75
N GLY A 74 -9.91 -5.98 8.43
CA GLY A 74 -9.10 -6.72 7.46
C GLY A 74 -9.57 -6.60 6.01
N ASN A 75 -10.72 -5.97 5.75
CA ASN A 75 -11.24 -5.71 4.41
C ASN A 75 -11.21 -4.20 4.12
N MET A 76 -10.38 -3.83 3.15
CA MET A 76 -10.13 -2.46 2.71
C MET A 76 -11.02 -2.05 1.54
N TYR A 77 -11.83 -2.95 0.99
CA TYR A 77 -12.68 -2.68 -0.19
C TYR A 77 -13.63 -1.49 -0.01
N TYR A 78 -14.15 -1.29 1.20
CA TYR A 78 -15.13 -0.24 1.49
C TYR A 78 -14.48 1.07 1.96
N ARG A 79 -13.14 1.14 2.00
CA ARG A 79 -12.43 2.36 2.39
C ARG A 79 -12.34 3.30 1.19
N ASP A 80 -12.59 4.57 1.46
CA ASP A 80 -12.48 5.64 0.48
C ASP A 80 -11.02 6.10 0.39
N PHE A 81 -10.24 5.43 -0.45
CA PHE A 81 -8.88 5.84 -0.75
C PHE A 81 -8.88 6.94 -1.82
N LYS A 82 -8.15 8.01 -1.54
CA LYS A 82 -7.86 9.05 -2.53
C LYS A 82 -6.63 8.67 -3.32
N ASP A 83 -6.63 8.95 -4.63
CA ASP A 83 -5.47 8.72 -5.48
C ASP A 83 -4.26 9.49 -4.93
N VAL A 84 -3.12 8.80 -4.85
CA VAL A 84 -1.84 9.39 -4.47
C VAL A 84 -0.78 8.93 -5.45
N ARG A 85 0.17 9.83 -5.73
CA ARG A 85 1.30 9.55 -6.62
C ARG A 85 2.59 9.82 -5.89
N ASP A 86 3.62 9.04 -6.20
CA ASP A 86 4.97 9.31 -5.75
C ASP A 86 5.55 10.51 -6.50
N THR A 87 5.86 11.57 -5.76
CA THR A 87 6.38 12.84 -6.28
C THR A 87 7.85 13.08 -5.95
N GLU A 88 8.55 12.16 -5.28
CA GLU A 88 9.99 12.31 -5.07
C GLU A 88 10.73 11.92 -6.36
N GLY A 89 11.01 12.92 -7.21
CA GLY A 89 11.71 12.76 -8.49
C GLY A 89 11.44 13.81 -9.58
N GLU A 90 10.56 14.81 -9.34
CA GLU A 90 10.48 16.04 -10.15
C GLU A 90 11.38 17.17 -9.61
#